data_AF-A0A497MY96-F1
#
_entry.id   AF-A0A497MY96-F1
#
_cell.length_a   1.000
_cell.length_b   1.000
_cell.length_c   1.000
_cell.angle_alpha   90.00
_cell.angle_beta   90.00
_cell.angle_gamma   90.00
#
_symmetry.space_group_name_H-M   'P 1'
#
loop_
_entity.id
_entity.type
_entity.pdbx_description
1 polymer ?
#
loop_
_entity_poly.entity_id
_entity_poly.type
_entity_poly.pdbx_seq_one_letter_code
_entity_poly.pdbx_strand_id
1 'polypeptide(L)'
;MAFLLRKKENPPLEELVNQFLDENSGEVDLAWHLEMEKMPYIPPVVKFMDWMAEKGYNSNYDRKTIEAELLKAVEARVSKRGVK
;
A
#
# COMPACT_ATOMS: atom_id res chain seq x y z
N MET A 1 15.33 -34.24 -15.03
CA MET A 1 14.40 -33.09 -15.12
C MET A 1 14.13 -32.62 -13.70
N ALA A 2 14.78 -31.53 -13.27
CA ALA A 2 14.51 -30.93 -11.96
C ALA A 2 13.49 -29.82 -12.17
N PHE A 3 12.23 -30.07 -11.79
CA PHE A 3 11.22 -29.03 -11.67
C PHE A 3 11.60 -28.17 -10.47
N LEU A 4 12.29 -27.06 -10.75
CA LEU A 4 12.47 -25.98 -9.78
C LEU A 4 11.09 -25.50 -9.37
N LEU A 5 10.67 -25.89 -8.16
CA LEU A 5 9.63 -25.21 -7.41
C LEU A 5 10.11 -23.76 -7.23
N ARG A 6 9.77 -22.88 -8.18
CA ARG A 6 9.80 -21.44 -7.96
C ARG A 6 8.83 -21.21 -6.81
N LYS A 7 9.34 -21.11 -5.58
CA LYS A 7 8.64 -20.41 -4.51
C LYS A 7 8.23 -19.09 -5.14
N LYS A 8 6.92 -18.84 -5.29
CA LYS A 8 6.46 -17.48 -5.57
C LYS A 8 7.01 -16.66 -4.41
N GLU A 9 8.12 -15.95 -4.63
CA GLU A 9 8.53 -14.91 -3.70
C GLU A 9 7.33 -13.99 -3.57
N ASN A 10 6.91 -13.72 -2.33
CA ASN A 10 5.93 -12.67 -2.13
C ASN A 10 6.52 -11.41 -2.78
N PRO A 11 5.73 -10.66 -3.57
CA PRO A 11 6.19 -9.40 -4.12
C PRO A 11 6.73 -8.51 -2.99
N PRO A 12 7.71 -7.64 -3.27
CA PRO A 12 8.14 -6.63 -2.30
C PRO A 12 6.94 -5.88 -1.71
N LEU A 13 7.01 -5.52 -0.43
CA LEU A 13 5.94 -4.77 0.24
C LEU A 13 5.54 -3.52 -0.54
N GLU A 14 6.51 -2.84 -1.15
CA GLU A 14 6.28 -1.69 -2.03
C GLU A 14 5.38 -2.03 -3.24
N GLU A 15 5.58 -3.18 -3.88
CA GLU A 15 4.73 -3.60 -5.01
C GLU A 15 3.32 -3.92 -4.54
N LEU A 16 3.18 -4.59 -3.39
CA LEU A 16 1.87 -4.90 -2.79
C LEU A 16 1.12 -3.62 -2.43
N VAL A 17 1.80 -2.66 -1.81
CA VAL A 17 1.24 -1.35 -1.46
C VAL A 17 0.80 -0.60 -2.72
N ASN A 18 1.62 -0.59 -3.77
CA ASN A 18 1.25 0.06 -5.02
C ASN A 18 0.04 -0.60 -5.68
N GLN A 19 -0.02 -1.93 -5.72
CA GLN A 19 -1.18 -2.66 -6.24
C GLN A 19 -2.44 -2.37 -5.42
N PHE A 20 -2.34 -2.34 -4.09
CA PHE A 20 -3.46 -1.98 -3.23
C PHE A 20 -3.97 -0.57 -3.52
N LEU A 21 -3.07 0.41 -3.64
CA LEU A 21 -3.45 1.80 -3.94
C LEU A 21 -3.96 1.99 -5.38
N ASP A 22 -3.56 1.13 -6.32
CA ASP A 22 -4.10 1.12 -7.69
C ASP A 22 -5.52 0.53 -7.72
N GLU A 23 -5.77 -0.53 -6.95
CA GLU A 23 -7.12 -1.10 -6.77
C GLU A 23 -8.03 -0.19 -5.91
N ASN A 24 -7.43 0.60 -5.00
CA ASN A 24 -8.12 1.49 -4.07
C ASN A 24 -7.70 2.96 -4.26
N SER A 25 -7.88 3.49 -5.47
CA SER A 25 -7.52 4.87 -5.80
C SER A 25 -8.18 5.91 -4.89
N GLY A 26 -9.35 5.58 -4.33
CA GLY A 26 -10.09 6.43 -3.39
C GLY A 26 -9.33 6.73 -2.09
N GLU A 27 -8.41 5.87 -1.65
CA GLU A 27 -7.55 6.16 -0.48
C GLU A 27 -6.54 7.27 -0.79
N VAL A 28 -6.06 7.34 -2.05
CA VAL A 28 -5.18 8.42 -2.51
C VAL A 28 -5.96 9.73 -2.66
N ASP A 29 -7.20 9.68 -3.15
CA ASP A 29 -8.08 10.85 -3.22
C ASP A 29 -8.42 11.39 -1.82
N LEU A 30 -8.71 10.50 -0.87
CA LEU A 30 -8.97 10.85 0.53
C LEU A 30 -7.74 11.50 1.18
N ALA A 31 -6.56 10.91 0.98
CA ALA A 31 -5.32 11.45 1.50
C ALA A 31 -5.02 12.86 0.96
N TRP A 32 -5.25 13.08 -0.34
CA TRP A 32 -5.09 14.39 -0.96
C TRP A 32 -6.10 15.42 -0.39
N HIS A 33 -7.36 15.01 -0.19
CA HIS A 33 -8.36 15.89 0.40
C HIS A 33 -8.00 16.27 1.84
N LEU A 34 -7.57 15.30 2.65
CA LEU A 34 -7.15 15.53 4.04
C LEU A 34 -5.91 16.44 4.12
N GLU A 35 -4.97 16.32 3.18
CA GLU A 35 -3.83 17.23 3.08
C GLU A 35 -4.28 18.67 2.84
N MET A 36 -5.25 18.90 1.93
CA MET A 36 -5.82 20.23 1.69
C MET A 36 -6.51 20.81 2.94
N GLU A 37 -7.19 19.97 3.70
CA GLU A 37 -7.85 20.35 4.96
C GLU A 37 -6.88 20.43 6.15
N LYS A 38 -5.58 20.17 5.94
CA LYS A 38 -4.53 20.10 6.98
C LYS A 38 -4.88 19.09 8.10
N MET A 39 -5.62 18.05 7.75
CA MET A 39 -5.97 16.97 8.66
C MET A 39 -4.95 15.83 8.53
N PRO A 40 -4.66 15.11 9.63
CA PRO A 40 -3.76 13.96 9.58
C PRO A 40 -4.41 12.82 8.78
N TYR A 41 -3.72 12.34 7.75
CA TYR A 41 -4.10 11.11 7.05
C TYR A 41 -3.71 9.89 7.89
N ILE A 42 -4.66 8.96 8.06
CA ILE A 42 -4.43 7.70 8.76
C ILE A 42 -4.37 6.59 7.72
N PRO A 43 -3.21 5.93 7.51
CA PRO A 43 -3.08 4.86 6.53
C PRO A 43 -4.04 3.70 6.83
N PRO A 44 -4.71 3.12 5.81
CA PRO A 44 -5.67 2.03 5.99
C PRO A 44 -4.97 0.67 6.17
N VAL A 45 -4.14 0.55 7.21
CA VAL A 45 -3.32 -0.64 7.48
C VAL A 45 -4.14 -1.92 7.58
N VAL A 46 -5.30 -1.85 8.25
CA VAL A 46 -6.19 -3.01 8.41
C VAL A 46 -6.75 -3.45 7.06
N LYS A 47 -7.24 -2.51 6.24
CA LYS A 47 -7.76 -2.84 4.89
C LYS A 47 -6.67 -3.43 4.00
N PHE A 48 -5.43 -2.93 4.11
CA PHE A 48 -4.31 -3.48 3.36
C PHE A 48 -3.97 -4.91 3.80
N MET A 49 -3.99 -5.18 5.11
CA MET A 49 -3.78 -6.53 5.64
C MET A 49 -4.88 -7.50 5.21
N ASP A 50 -6.14 -7.05 5.26
CA ASP A 50 -7.29 -7.83 4.78
C ASP A 50 -7.16 -8.12 3.27
N TRP A 51 -6.83 -7.11 2.46
CA TRP A 51 -6.58 -7.27 1.03
C TRP A 51 -5.44 -8.25 0.73
N MET A 52 -4.33 -8.19 1.48
CA MET A 52 -3.24 -9.16 1.33
C MET A 52 -3.72 -10.59 1.63
N ALA A 53 -4.50 -10.76 2.71
CA ALA A 53 -5.05 -12.05 3.08
C ALA A 53 -6.00 -12.61 2.01
N GLU A 54 -6.86 -11.77 1.42
CA GLU A 54 -7.76 -12.14 0.32
C GLU A 54 -7.01 -12.57 -0.94
N LYS A 55 -5.90 -11.89 -1.27
CA LYS A 55 -5.04 -12.24 -2.41
C LYS A 55 -4.16 -13.47 -2.15
N GLY A 56 -4.18 -14.00 -0.92
CA GLY A 56 -3.36 -15.14 -0.51
C GLY A 56 -1.89 -14.79 -0.26
N TYR A 57 -1.56 -13.50 -0.08
CA TYR A 57 -0.24 -13.06 0.35
C TYR A 57 -0.14 -13.22 1.86
N ASN A 58 0.77 -14.09 2.29
CA ASN A 58 1.02 -14.31 3.70
C ASN A 58 2.29 -13.57 4.09
N SER A 59 2.12 -12.42 4.74
CA SER A 59 3.20 -11.49 4.97
C SER A 59 3.39 -11.25 6.45
N ASN A 60 4.49 -11.77 7.02
CA ASN A 60 4.95 -11.46 8.38
C ASN A 60 5.53 -10.03 8.48
N TYR A 61 4.90 -9.04 7.83
CA TYR A 61 5.34 -7.65 7.95
C TYR A 61 4.82 -7.05 9.25
N ASP A 62 5.69 -6.34 9.97
CA ASP A 62 5.28 -5.55 11.11
C ASP A 62 4.27 -4.46 10.70
N ARG A 63 3.26 -4.27 11.52
CA ARG A 63 2.22 -3.24 11.32
C ARG A 63 2.81 -1.85 11.06
N LYS A 64 3.88 -1.48 11.79
CA LYS A 64 4.57 -0.20 11.63
C LYS A 64 5.25 -0.05 10.26
N THR A 65 5.79 -1.14 9.73
CA THR A 65 6.44 -1.16 8.42
C THR A 65 5.42 -0.98 7.31
N ILE A 66 4.28 -1.66 7.43
CA ILE A 66 3.14 -1.49 6.51
C ILE A 66 2.64 -0.05 6.55
N GLU A 67 2.45 0.51 7.75
CA GLU A 67 2.01 1.88 7.94
C GLU A 67 2.96 2.89 7.29
N ALA A 68 4.26 2.76 7.52
CA ALA A 68 5.28 3.63 6.96
C ALA A 68 5.33 3.56 5.42
N GLU A 69 5.25 2.35 4.83
CA GLU A 69 5.26 2.21 3.37
C GLU A 69 3.95 2.67 2.72
N LEU A 70 2.79 2.43 3.35
CA LEU A 70 1.52 2.99 2.89
C LEU A 70 1.55 4.52 2.89
N LEU A 71 2.00 5.13 3.99
CA LEU A 71 2.11 6.57 4.11
C LEU A 71 3.02 7.14 3.00
N LYS A 72 4.22 6.58 2.87
CA LYS A 72 5.21 7.00 1.87
C LYS A 72 4.70 6.87 0.43
N ALA A 73 4.02 5.77 0.11
CA ALA A 73 3.45 5.56 -1.23
C ALA A 73 2.29 6.53 -1.52
N VAL A 74 1.44 6.78 -0.53
CA VAL A 74 0.35 7.76 -0.63
C VAL A 74 0.91 9.17 -0.77
N GLU A 75 1.82 9.60 0.09
CA GLU A 75 2.49 10.91 0.02
C GLU A 75 3.18 11.12 -1.33
N ALA A 76 3.86 10.09 -1.86
CA ALA A 76 4.49 10.17 -3.17
C ALA A 76 3.47 10.38 -4.31
N ARG A 77 2.28 9.78 -4.22
CA ARG A 77 1.20 9.95 -5.22
C ARG A 77 0.48 11.28 -5.06
N VAL A 78 0.22 11.69 -3.83
CA VAL A 78 -0.40 12.98 -3.47
C VAL A 78 0.50 14.13 -3.88
N SER A 79 1.80 14.08 -3.57
CA SER A 79 2.79 15.08 -3.98
C SER A 79 2.92 15.18 -5.51
N LYS A 80 2.87 14.06 -6.23
CA LYS A 80 2.82 14.05 -7.71
C LYS A 80 1.54 14.71 -8.27
N ARG A 81 0.41 14.60 -7.57
CA ARG A 81 -0.84 15.27 -7.92
C ARG A 81 -0.83 16.76 -7.56
N GLY A 82 -0.16 17.14 -6.48
CA GLY A 82 0.02 18.51 -6.02
C GLY A 82 0.93 19.40 -6.87
N VAL A 83 1.40 18.92 -8.03
CA VAL A 83 2.13 19.75 -9.00
C VAL A 83 1.14 20.60 -9.82
N LYS A 84 0.58 21.63 -9.19
CA LYS A 84 0.48 23.02 -9.70
C LYS A 84 -0.37 23.90 -8.80
#